data_AF-A0A398QAT5-F1
#
_entry.id   AF-A0A398QAT5-F1
#
_cell.length_a   1.000
_cell.length_b   1.000
_cell.length_c   1.000
_cell.angle_alpha   90.00
_cell.angle_beta   90.00
_cell.angle_gamma   90.00
#
_symmetry.space_group_name_H-M   'P 1'
#
loop_
_entity.id
_entity.type
_entity.pdbx_description
1 polymer ?
#
loop_
_entity_poly.entity_id
_entity_poly.type
_entity_poly.pdbx_seq_one_letter_code
_entity_poly.pdbx_strand_id
1 'polypeptide(L)' 'MNLVIQRALKIVGSQKRLADKCGVTQPAVHKWLKGGQVSPEKVTAIVNATGGQIKAYEIRPDLPHLFPKPNQAA' A
#
# COMPACT_ATOMS: atom_id res chain seq x y z
N MET A 1 -10.55 5.71 7.71
CA MET A 1 -9.12 6.06 7.48
C MET A 1 -8.34 4.76 7.35
N ASN A 2 -7.57 4.57 6.28
CA ASN A 2 -6.77 3.37 6.08
C ASN A 2 -5.44 3.49 6.85
N LEU A 3 -5.31 2.75 7.96
CA LEU A 3 -4.15 2.79 8.84
C LEU A 3 -2.86 2.30 8.16
N VAL A 4 -2.97 1.35 7.23
CA VAL A 4 -1.83 0.82 6.48
C VAL A 4 -1.25 1.90 5.57
N ILE A 5 -2.10 2.62 4.85
CA ILE A 5 -1.67 3.76 4.02
C ILE A 5 -1.12 4.89 4.89
N GLN A 6 -1.74 5.18 6.04
CA GLN A 6 -1.20 6.16 6.97
C GLN A 6 0.22 5.79 7.43
N ARG A 7 0.48 4.52 7.75
CA ARG A 7 1.82 4.03 8.10
C ARG A 7 2.77 4.15 6.91
N ALA A 8 2.31 3.87 5.69
CA ALA A 8 3.11 4.04 4.47
C ALA A 8 3.58 5.49 4.33
N LEU A 9 2.69 6.44 4.58
CA LEU A 9 3.00 7.87 4.55
C LEU A 9 4.01 8.27 5.62
N LYS A 10 3.96 7.69 6.82
CA LYS A 10 4.96 7.94 7.87
C LYS A 10 6.36 7.45 7.46
N ILE A 11 6.42 6.30 6.79
CA ILE A 11 7.69 5.71 6.33
C ILE A 11 8.27 6.50 5.15
N VAL A 12 7.43 6.85 4.16
CA VAL A 12 7.87 7.55 2.94
C VAL A 12 8.03 9.07 3.17
N GLY A 13 7.29 9.62 4.13
CA GLY A 13 7.34 11.01 4.59
C GLY A 13 6.17 11.89 4.11
N SER A 14 5.59 11.63 2.93
CA SER A 14 4.45 12.43 2.44
C SER A 14 3.61 11.71 1.38
N GLN A 15 2.38 12.21 1.15
CA GLN A 15 1.49 11.68 0.11
C GLN A 15 2.05 11.88 -1.29
N LYS A 16 2.67 13.04 -1.56
CA LYS A 16 3.30 13.35 -2.84
C LYS A 16 4.45 12.36 -3.14
N ARG A 17 5.35 12.16 -2.18
CA ARG A 17 6.47 11.21 -2.36
C ARG A 17 6.00 9.77 -2.58
N LEU A 18 4.96 9.34 -1.86
CA LEU A 18 4.37 8.02 -2.08
C LEU A 18 3.73 7.92 -3.47
N ALA A 19 3.05 8.97 -3.92
CA ALA A 19 2.45 9.03 -5.25
C ALA A 19 3.51 8.94 -6.36
N ASP A 20 4.59 9.73 -6.24
CA ASP A 20 5.70 9.73 -7.18
C ASP A 20 6.36 8.34 -7.26
N LYS A 21 6.64 7.70 -6.11
CA LYS A 21 7.19 6.33 -6.06
C LYS A 21 6.26 5.27 -6.64
N CYS A 22 4.95 5.47 -6.54
CA CYS A 22 3.95 4.53 -7.06
C CYS A 22 3.51 4.83 -8.51
N GLY A 23 4.01 5.91 -9.11
CA GLY A 23 3.59 6.38 -10.42
C GLY A 23 2.08 6.66 -10.47
N VAL A 24 1.56 7.37 -9.47
CA VAL A 24 0.16 7.79 -9.37
C VAL A 24 0.08 9.26 -8.96
N THR A 25 -1.12 9.82 -8.92
CA THR A 25 -1.34 11.19 -8.45
C THR A 25 -1.51 11.26 -6.92
N GLN A 26 -1.18 12.40 -6.31
CA GLN A 26 -1.39 12.61 -4.87
C GLN A 26 -2.86 12.48 -4.43
N PRO A 27 -3.87 12.91 -5.21
CA PRO A 27 -5.28 12.63 -4.92
C PRO A 27 -5.62 11.14 -4.88
N ALA A 28 -4.98 10.30 -5.70
CA ALA A 28 -5.16 8.85 -5.63
C ALA A 28 -4.70 8.30 -4.27
N VAL A 29 -3.55 8.75 -3.78
CA VAL A 29 -3.05 8.39 -2.44
C VAL A 29 -3.98 8.90 -1.34
N HIS A 30 -4.51 10.12 -1.47
CA HIS A 30 -5.50 10.64 -0.54
C HIS A 30 -6.78 9.78 -0.51
N LYS A 31 -7.25 9.32 -1.69
CA LYS A 31 -8.38 8.39 -1.78
C LYS A 31 -8.09 7.09 -1.04
N TRP A 32 -6.89 6.51 -1.21
CA TRP A 32 -6.47 5.31 -0.46
C TRP A 32 -6.46 5.54 1.05
N LEU A 33 -5.94 6.69 1.49
CA LEU A 33 -5.92 7.08 2.90
C LEU A 33 -7.33 7.21 3.49
N LYS A 34 -8.30 7.69 2.70
CA LYS A 34 -9.70 7.81 3.13
C LYS A 34 -10.46 6.47 3.14
N GLY A 35 -9.85 5.38 2.68
CA GLY A 35 -10.45 4.04 2.68
C GLY A 35 -10.77 3.50 1.28
N GLY A 36 -10.40 4.22 0.23
CA GLY A 36 -10.47 3.69 -1.12
C GLY A 36 -9.52 2.50 -1.31
N GLN A 37 -9.91 1.57 -2.18
CA GLN A 37 -9.07 0.42 -2.49
C GLN A 37 -7.85 0.81 -3.33
N VAL A 38 -6.73 0.15 -3.05
CA VAL A 38 -5.52 0.21 -3.86
C VAL A 38 -5.62 -0.87 -4.95
N SER A 39 -5.43 -0.52 -6.21
CA SER A 39 -5.38 -1.50 -7.29
C SER A 39 -4.26 -2.53 -7.05
N PRO A 40 -4.46 -3.83 -7.33
CA PRO A 40 -3.46 -4.87 -7.04
C PRO A 40 -2.09 -4.57 -7.66
N GLU A 41 -2.07 -3.99 -8.85
CA GLU A 41 -0.87 -3.57 -9.59
C GLU A 41 0.00 -2.56 -8.81
N LYS A 42 -0.60 -1.75 -7.94
CA LYS A 42 0.10 -0.72 -7.14
C LYS A 42 0.55 -1.22 -5.79
N VAL A 43 0.10 -2.40 -5.36
CA VAL A 43 0.47 -2.98 -4.06
C VAL A 43 1.98 -3.16 -3.96
N THR A 44 2.61 -3.80 -4.96
CA THR A 44 4.06 -4.00 -5.00
C THR A 44 4.83 -2.69 -4.98
N ALA A 45 4.33 -1.65 -5.65
CA ALA A 45 4.95 -0.32 -5.64
C ALA A 45 4.95 0.30 -4.23
N ILE A 46 3.86 0.16 -3.46
CA ILE A 46 3.79 0.64 -2.08
C ILE A 46 4.74 -0.16 -1.16
N VAL A 47 4.80 -1.49 -1.32
CA VAL A 47 5.74 -2.36 -0.58
C VAL A 47 7.18 -1.89 -0.83
N ASN A 48 7.56 -1.69 -2.09
CA ASN A 48 8.89 -1.19 -2.44
C ASN A 48 9.14 0.23 -1.92
N ALA A 49 8.14 1.11 -2.02
CA ALA A 49 8.25 2.49 -1.55
C ALA A 49 8.53 2.59 -0.05
N THR A 50 8.02 1.64 0.72
CA THR A 50 8.19 1.50 2.18
C THR A 50 9.36 0.61 2.59
N GLY A 51 10.18 0.15 1.64
CA GLY A 51 11.31 -0.74 1.92
C GLY A 51 10.89 -2.09 2.48
N GLY A 52 9.70 -2.58 2.13
CA GLY A 52 9.19 -3.87 2.58
C GLY A 52 8.69 -3.91 4.03
N GLN A 53 8.63 -2.76 4.72
CA GLN A 53 8.06 -2.64 6.07
C GLN A 53 6.55 -2.85 6.07
N ILE A 54 5.88 -2.49 4.98
CA ILE A 54 4.47 -2.83 4.75
C ILE A 54 4.43 -4.00 3.79
N LYS A 55 3.68 -5.03 4.15
CA LYS A 55 3.51 -6.23 3.33
C LYS A 55 2.27 -6.12 2.44
N ALA A 56 2.31 -6.81 1.32
CA ALA A 56 1.26 -6.75 0.31
C ALA A 56 -0.12 -7.17 0.86
N TYR A 57 -0.15 -8.22 1.70
CA TYR A 57 -1.38 -8.71 2.35
C TYR A 57 -1.99 -7.72 3.33
N GLU A 58 -1.22 -6.75 3.87
CA GLU A 58 -1.75 -5.70 4.73
C GLU A 58 -2.51 -4.65 3.91
N ILE A 59 -2.11 -4.44 2.66
CA ILE A 59 -2.72 -3.44 1.76
C ILE A 59 -4.00 -4.00 1.13
N ARG A 60 -3.97 -5.26 0.70
CA ARG A 60 -5.10 -5.98 0.09
C ARG A 60 -5.33 -7.32 0.77
N PRO A 61 -5.82 -7.34 2.03
CA PRO A 61 -6.16 -8.57 2.74
C PRO A 61 -7.32 -9.34 2.09
N ASP A 62 -8.08 -8.69 1.21
CA ASP A 62 -9.17 -9.24 0.41
C ASP A 62 -8.68 -10.12 -0.76
N LEU A 63 -7.39 -10.09 -1.09
CA LEU A 63 -6.79 -10.87 -2.17
C LEU A 63 -5.73 -11.87 -1.66
N PRO A 64 -6.09 -12.85 -0.81
CA PRO A 64 -5.13 -13.78 -0.22
C PRO A 64 -4.41 -14.65 -1.26
N HIS A 65 -5.04 -14.95 -2.41
CA HIS A 65 -4.42 -15.70 -3.50
C HIS A 65 -3.32 -14.91 -4.22
N LEU A 66 -3.41 -13.58 -4.27
CA LEU A 66 -2.41 -12.73 -4.90
C LEU A 66 -1.36 -12.24 -3.89
N PHE A 67 -1.76 -12.04 -2.63
CA PHE A 67 -0.91 -11.56 -1.56
C PHE A 67 -1.05 -12.47 -0.33
N PRO A 68 -0.38 -13.64 -0.35
CA PRO A 68 -0.50 -14.59 0.74
C PRO A 68 0.09 -14.03 2.03
N LYS A 69 -0.53 -14.39 3.16
CA LYS A 69 0.04 -14.11 4.47
C LYS A 69 1.19 -15.08 4.72
N PRO A 70 2.30 -14.62 5.33
CA PRO A 70 3.47 -15.47 5.57
C PRO A 70 3.17 -16.70 6.46
N ASN A 71 2.06 -16.70 7.20
CA ASN A 71 1.63 -17.84 8.03
C ASN A 71 0.52 -18.70 7.39
N GLN A 72 0.28 -18.55 6.08
CA GLN A 72 -0.68 -19.35 5.30
C GLN A 72 -0.07 -19.98 4.03
N ALA A 73 1.26 -19.92 3.88
CA ALA A 73 1.94 -20.81 2.94
C ALA A 73 2.06 -22.19 3.62
N ALA A 74 1.02 -23.00 3.42
CA ALA A 74 1.05 -24.43 3.70
C ALA A 74 1.93 -25.16 2.67
#